data_AF-A0A2M6X4I8-F1
#
_entry.id   AF-A0A2M6X4I8-F1
#
_cell.length_a   1.000
_cell.length_b   1.000
_cell.length_c   1.000
_cell.angle_alpha   90.00
_cell.angle_beta   90.00
_cell.angle_gamma   90.00
#
_symmetry.space_group_name_H-M   'P 1'
#
loop_
_entity.id
_entity.type
_entity.pdbx_description
1 polymer ?
#
loop_
_entity_poly.entity_id
_entity_poly.type
_entity_poly.pdbx_seq_one_letter_code
_entity_poly.pdbx_strand_id
1 'polypeptide(L)'
;MKMARRKSVSSVQGKQTKKSVKHISDDEIDYSDIHELSDGQLSRMKRVGRPPLGTSHRQLIAIRIDPDVLEKIRKAASRSGKGYQTLINEILAKFASKKSA
;
A
#
# COMPACT_ATOMS: atom_id res chain seq x y z
N MET A 1 30.40 3.50 16.25
CA MET A 1 29.22 4.10 15.58
C MET A 1 27.98 3.28 15.93
N LYS A 2 26.98 3.92 16.56
CA LYS A 2 25.76 3.24 17.04
C LYS A 2 24.79 3.08 15.87
N MET A 3 24.62 1.85 15.35
CA MET A 3 23.67 1.59 14.27
C MET A 3 22.24 1.76 14.80
N ALA A 4 21.52 2.76 14.31
CA ALA A 4 20.10 2.92 14.61
C ALA A 4 19.34 1.69 14.09
N ARG A 5 18.67 0.96 14.99
CA ARG A 5 17.79 -0.17 14.62
C ARG A 5 16.68 0.35 13.72
N ARG A 6 16.60 -0.15 12.48
CA ARG A 6 15.44 0.05 11.61
C ARG A 6 14.22 -0.53 12.32
N LYS A 7 13.18 0.26 12.58
CA LYS A 7 11.88 -0.26 13.00
C LYS A 7 11.38 -1.15 11.86
N SER A 8 11.37 -2.47 12.08
CA SER A 8 10.80 -3.44 11.16
C SER A 8 9.29 -3.18 11.06
N VAL A 9 8.83 -2.68 9.92
CA VAL A 9 7.39 -2.50 9.65
C VAL A 9 7.02 -3.38 8.47
N SER A 10 7.01 -4.70 8.69
CA SER A 10 6.32 -5.63 7.80
C SER A 10 6.18 -7.00 8.44
N SER A 11 5.14 -7.16 9.25
CA SER A 11 4.58 -8.49 9.59
C SER A 11 3.20 -8.64 8.96
N VAL A 12 3.01 -8.12 7.74
CA VAL A 12 1.75 -8.32 7.01
C VAL A 12 1.75 -9.76 6.51
N GLN A 13 1.21 -10.66 7.31
CA GLN A 13 0.69 -11.92 6.79
C GLN A 13 -0.46 -11.54 5.85
N GLY A 14 -0.17 -11.44 4.55
CA GLY A 14 -1.19 -11.24 3.54
C GLY A 14 -2.20 -12.37 3.65
N LYS A 15 -3.48 -12.04 3.86
CA LYS A 15 -4.55 -13.03 3.84
C LYS A 15 -4.64 -13.57 2.41
N GLN A 16 -4.45 -14.88 2.26
CA GLN A 16 -4.50 -15.57 0.98
C GLN A 16 -5.81 -15.21 0.26
N THR A 17 -5.72 -14.66 -0.97
CA THR A 17 -6.86 -14.14 -1.72
C THR A 17 -7.78 -15.23 -2.27
N LYS A 18 -7.32 -16.48 -2.29
CA LYS A 18 -8.07 -17.66 -2.73
C LYS A 18 -7.94 -18.78 -1.68
N LYS A 19 -8.98 -19.60 -1.56
CA LYS A 19 -8.91 -20.86 -0.79
C LYS A 19 -7.82 -21.75 -1.39
N SER A 20 -7.12 -22.52 -0.55
CA SER A 20 -6.18 -23.55 -1.02
C SER A 20 -6.89 -24.44 -2.03
N VAL A 21 -6.44 -24.38 -3.29
CA VAL A 21 -6.80 -25.38 -4.29
C VAL A 21 -6.08 -26.69 -3.91
N LYS A 22 -6.59 -27.84 -4.34
CA LYS A 22 -5.89 -29.12 -4.18
C LYS A 22 -4.48 -28.99 -4.78
N HIS A 23 -3.50 -29.62 -4.14
CA HIS A 23 -2.14 -29.68 -4.66
C HIS A 23 -2.17 -30.38 -6.03
N ILE A 24 -1.55 -29.76 -7.03
CA ILE A 24 -1.27 -30.32 -8.35
C ILE A 24 0.23 -30.59 -8.45
N SER A 25 0.64 -31.60 -9.21
CA SER A 25 2.06 -31.86 -9.46
C SER A 25 2.64 -30.85 -10.45
N ASP A 26 3.95 -30.65 -10.43
CA ASP A 26 4.63 -29.69 -11.33
C ASP A 26 4.38 -30.01 -12.82
N ASP A 27 4.23 -31.29 -13.17
CA ASP A 27 3.93 -31.76 -14.53
C ASP A 27 2.52 -31.35 -15.02
N GLU A 28 1.61 -31.01 -14.11
CA GLU A 28 0.25 -30.55 -14.42
C GLU A 28 0.17 -29.02 -14.55
N ILE A 29 1.27 -28.30 -14.31
CA ILE A 29 1.33 -26.84 -14.45
C ILE A 29 1.49 -26.48 -15.93
N ASP A 30 0.50 -25.77 -16.47
CA ASP A 30 0.58 -25.20 -17.81
C ASP A 30 1.49 -23.97 -17.82
N TYR A 31 2.64 -24.08 -18.50
CA TYR A 31 3.61 -22.99 -18.69
C TYR A 31 3.52 -22.34 -20.08
N SER A 32 2.47 -22.63 -20.87
CA SER A 32 2.36 -22.11 -22.24
C SER A 32 2.36 -20.59 -22.34
N ASP A 33 1.94 -19.89 -21.28
CA ASP A 33 1.93 -18.42 -21.16
C ASP A 33 3.13 -17.84 -20.40
N ILE A 34 3.98 -18.67 -19.79
CA ILE A 34 5.10 -18.27 -18.95
C ILE A 34 6.40 -18.84 -19.51
N HIS A 35 7.16 -18.00 -20.22
CA HIS A 35 8.48 -18.39 -20.72
C HIS A 35 9.50 -18.58 -19.58
N GLU A 36 10.38 -19.57 -19.74
CA GLU A 36 11.52 -19.78 -18.84
C GLU A 36 12.44 -18.55 -18.81
N LEU A 37 12.93 -18.22 -17.61
CA LEU A 37 13.90 -17.14 -17.43
C LEU A 37 15.31 -17.73 -17.35
N SER A 38 16.22 -17.19 -18.15
CA SER A 38 17.65 -17.54 -18.03
C SER A 38 18.26 -17.00 -16.74
N ASP A 39 19.31 -17.66 -16.25
CA ASP A 39 20.10 -17.20 -15.09
C ASP A 39 20.62 -15.76 -15.27
N GLY A 40 20.96 -15.39 -16.50
CA GLY A 40 21.38 -14.05 -16.87
C GLY A 40 20.26 -13.00 -16.74
N GLN A 41 19.00 -13.39 -16.97
CA GLN A 41 17.84 -12.52 -16.73
C GLN A 41 17.51 -12.43 -15.24
N LEU A 42 17.50 -13.56 -14.54
CA LEU A 42 17.26 -13.65 -13.09
C LEU A 42 18.24 -12.78 -12.28
N SER A 43 19.53 -12.87 -12.60
CA SER A 43 20.58 -12.08 -11.93
C SER A 43 20.43 -10.56 -12.10
N ARG A 44 19.78 -10.10 -13.18
CA ARG A 44 19.54 -8.67 -13.45
C ARG A 44 18.29 -8.11 -12.78
N MET A 45 17.41 -8.97 -12.29
CA MET A 45 16.17 -8.53 -11.64
C MET A 45 16.47 -7.81 -10.33
N LYS A 46 15.91 -6.61 -10.16
CA LYS A 46 16.04 -5.82 -8.93
C LYS A 46 14.75 -5.86 -8.15
N ARG A 47 14.84 -6.08 -6.84
CA ARG A 47 13.70 -5.90 -5.92
C ARG A 47 13.37 -4.41 -5.83
N VAL A 48 12.31 -3.99 -6.52
CA VAL A 48 11.87 -2.57 -6.57
C VAL A 48 11.07 -2.13 -5.33
N GLY A 49 10.81 -3.03 -4.38
CA GLY A 49 10.06 -2.72 -3.16
C GLY A 49 8.64 -2.21 -3.43
N ARG A 50 7.99 -1.66 -2.38
CA ARG A 50 6.71 -0.96 -2.55
C ARG A 50 7.00 0.41 -3.18
N PRO A 51 6.35 0.78 -4.30
CA PRO A 51 6.45 2.13 -4.84
C PRO A 51 6.18 3.18 -3.74
N PRO A 52 7.03 4.21 -3.60
CA PRO A 52 6.82 5.23 -2.58
C PRO A 52 5.53 6.00 -2.86
N LEU A 53 4.63 6.08 -1.86
CA LEU A 53 3.36 6.82 -1.93
C LEU A 53 3.54 8.37 -1.86
N GLY A 54 4.72 8.89 -2.21
CA GLY A 54 5.13 10.29 -2.10
C GLY A 54 6.55 10.47 -1.53
N THR A 55 6.93 11.72 -1.22
CA THR A 55 8.26 12.11 -0.71
C THR A 55 8.57 11.56 0.69
N SER A 56 7.55 11.16 1.44
CA SER A 56 7.70 10.60 2.79
C SER A 56 6.58 9.61 3.09
N HIS A 57 6.87 8.63 3.94
CA HIS A 57 5.86 7.69 4.43
C HIS A 57 4.81 8.43 5.27
N ARG A 58 3.53 8.09 5.08
CA ARG A 58 2.46 8.62 5.93
C ARG A 58 2.65 8.13 7.37
N GLN A 59 2.60 9.05 8.31
CA GLN A 59 2.62 8.74 9.74
C GLN A 59 1.22 8.28 10.18
N LEU A 60 1.14 7.16 10.88
CA LEU A 60 -0.09 6.69 11.48
C LEU A 60 -0.34 7.46 12.77
N ILE A 61 -1.45 8.18 12.81
CA ILE A 61 -1.89 8.95 13.97
C ILE A 61 -3.34 8.59 14.30
N ALA A 62 -3.68 8.64 15.59
CA ALA A 62 -5.07 8.50 16.04
C ALA A 62 -5.67 9.91 16.20
N ILE A 63 -6.71 10.21 15.44
CA ILE A 63 -7.47 11.46 15.54
C ILE A 63 -8.91 11.11 15.90
N ARG A 64 -9.48 11.77 16.91
CA ARG A 64 -10.91 11.71 17.19
C ARG A 64 -11.62 12.73 16.31
N ILE A 65 -12.61 12.26 15.56
CA ILE A 65 -13.44 13.08 14.66
C ILE A 65 -14.89 12.87 15.09
N ASP A 66 -15.65 13.94 15.11
CA ASP A 66 -17.10 13.89 15.31
C ASP A 66 -17.76 12.92 14.29
N PRO A 67 -18.69 12.05 14.74
CA PRO A 67 -19.27 11.03 13.88
C PRO A 67 -20.04 11.61 12.68
N ASP A 68 -20.76 12.73 12.86
CA ASP A 68 -21.53 13.36 11.78
C ASP A 68 -20.59 13.96 10.72
N VAL A 69 -19.47 14.53 11.16
CA VAL A 69 -18.42 15.02 10.27
C VAL A 69 -17.80 13.87 9.47
N LEU A 70 -17.50 12.74 10.13
CA LEU A 70 -16.93 11.58 9.47
C LEU A 70 -17.87 11.03 8.37
N GLU A 71 -19.17 10.95 8.64
CA GLU A 71 -20.16 10.50 7.67
C GLU A 71 -20.28 11.43 6.46
N LYS A 72 -20.27 12.76 6.69
CA LYS A 72 -20.26 13.74 5.60
C LYS A 72 -19.02 13.60 4.71
N ILE A 73 -17.85 13.39 5.31
CA ILE A 73 -16.60 13.18 4.58
C ILE A 73 -16.63 11.87 3.78
N ARG A 74 -17.15 10.78 4.35
CA ARG A 74 -17.30 9.50 3.64
C ARG A 74 -18.17 9.65 2.39
N LYS A 75 -19.32 10.33 2.51
CA LYS A 75 -20.21 10.62 1.38
C LYS A 75 -19.57 11.53 0.33
N ALA A 76 -18.79 12.52 0.75
CA ALA A 76 -18.05 13.39 -0.17
C ALA A 76 -16.96 12.60 -0.92
N ALA A 77 -16.22 11.76 -0.21
CA ALA A 77 -15.13 10.98 -0.78
C ALA A 77 -15.63 9.95 -1.81
N SER A 78 -16.75 9.28 -1.53
CA SER A 78 -17.35 8.32 -2.47
C SER A 78 -17.79 8.98 -3.78
N ARG A 79 -18.40 10.17 -3.71
CA ARG A 79 -18.76 10.96 -4.91
C ARG A 79 -17.56 11.35 -5.77
N SER A 80 -16.40 11.53 -5.16
CA SER A 80 -15.15 11.87 -5.86
C SER A 80 -14.30 10.64 -6.25
N GLY A 81 -14.78 9.41 -5.99
CA GLY A 81 -14.01 8.18 -6.24
C GLY A 81 -12.74 8.05 -5.39
N LYS A 82 -12.66 8.77 -4.26
CA LYS A 82 -11.49 8.79 -3.36
C LYS A 82 -11.81 8.06 -2.05
N GLY A 83 -10.77 7.53 -1.41
CA GLY A 83 -10.89 7.06 -0.03
C GLY A 83 -11.08 8.23 0.94
N TYR A 84 -11.92 8.06 1.97
CA TYR A 84 -12.18 9.12 2.96
C TYR A 84 -10.89 9.61 3.66
N GLN A 85 -9.93 8.72 3.91
CA GLN A 85 -8.63 9.09 4.49
C GLN A 85 -7.81 10.00 3.56
N THR A 86 -7.86 9.75 2.25
CA THR A 86 -7.21 10.59 1.25
C THR A 86 -7.83 11.99 1.24
N LEU A 87 -9.17 12.07 1.28
CA LEU A 87 -9.87 13.35 1.32
C LEU A 87 -9.56 14.13 2.61
N ILE A 88 -9.53 13.47 3.77
CA ILE A 88 -9.12 14.09 5.04
C ILE A 88 -7.71 14.68 4.91
N ASN A 89 -6.76 13.92 4.37
CA ASN A 89 -5.39 14.38 4.20
C ASN A 89 -5.28 15.58 3.25
N GLU A 90 -6.01 15.58 2.13
CA GLU A 90 -6.06 16.71 1.19
C GLU A 90 -6.60 17.99 1.84
N ILE A 91 -7.66 17.86 2.64
CA ILE A 91 -8.24 18.98 3.40
C ILE A 91 -7.19 19.54 4.36
N LEU A 92 -6.58 18.69 5.19
CA LEU A 92 -5.56 19.11 6.15
C LEU A 92 -4.34 19.77 5.47
N ALA A 93 -3.88 19.22 4.34
CA ALA A 93 -2.78 19.78 3.57
C ALA A 93 -3.10 21.18 3.04
N LYS A 94 -4.31 21.38 2.48
CA LYS A 94 -4.77 22.70 2.00
C LYS A 94 -4.86 23.73 3.12
N PHE A 95 -5.35 23.32 4.30
CA PHE A 95 -5.43 24.21 5.46
C PHE A 95 -4.03 24.57 5.99
N ALA A 96 -3.11 23.61 6.05
CA ALA A 96 -1.74 23.84 6.48
C ALA A 96 -1.01 24.81 5.53
N SER A 97 -1.12 24.60 4.21
CA SER A 97 -0.47 25.46 3.22
C SER A 97 -1.02 26.88 3.19
N LYS A 98 -2.31 27.06 3.47
CA LYS A 98 -2.95 28.39 3.53
C LYS A 98 -2.52 29.18 4.77
N LYS A 99 -2.19 28.51 5.87
CA LYS A 99 -1.80 29.15 7.14
C LYS A 99 -0.30 29.49 7.21
N SER A 100 0.51 28.85 6.38
CA SER A 100 1.95 29.12 6.25
C SER A 100 2.30 30.21 5.24
N ALA A 101 1.29 30.81 4.59
CA ALA A 101 1.42 31.94 3.68
C ALA A 101 0.89 33.21 4.35
#